data_AF-A0A366FUU2-F1
#
_entry.id   AF-A0A366FUU2-F1
#
_cell.length_a   1.000
_cell.length_b   1.000
_cell.length_c   1.000
_cell.angle_alpha   90.00
_cell.angle_beta   90.00
_cell.angle_gamma   90.00
#
_symmetry.space_group_name_H-M   'P 1'
#
loop_
_entity.id
_entity.type
_entity.pdbx_description
1 polymer ?
#
loop_
_entity_poly.entity_id
_entity_poly.type
_entity_poly.pdbx_seq_one_letter_code
_entity_poly.pdbx_strand_id
1 'polypeptide(L)'
;MALSTDSAFCIRLIKNEIVLGSAGPLARRYAKDGCWEVDRLDRRSMAALLAYACDTRGLDPDGCAEVIHEAAGLIGRDDDGVRARLQSLPLRAAVSKDEAQLAFGLVRKGVSGPQLATAVRRAKLGLGETPPFCDRLTLCDQGVVLGRGTVIAPLFEVQSGWFGLKVEGRAGEIRTLLSIAGGALAPTDVVDRLNSVSAALQRGDKALAEVGLALVGQPALAGRAAAEALDKAAAALHAGVDPRVLMKARGIAAPAEKASPDDPKHPGWPKGEPNGRGGQFRPKTADDNSSGPSDREKPRSSRQMTVASAQVIKSSIRGLLAVAESEPDPRVKIAALLVEVAIDVYPYVSAYFDPPKSLEELQAAAQSPRQDGYDDHHIVEQATANPDGSEEERMDSPDNLVRIPTVKHWELNRWYQRRNDDDFGGVTPRQYVAGTNWEERRRVGLIGLRTIGVLK
;
A
#
# COMPACT_ATOMS: atom_id res chain seq x y z
N MET A 1 -68.00 7.33 -14.51
CA MET A 1 -66.61 7.51 -14.98
C MET A 1 -65.98 8.63 -14.17
N ALA A 2 -65.26 8.27 -13.10
CA ALA A 2 -64.48 9.21 -12.30
C ALA A 2 -63.00 8.90 -12.51
N LEU A 3 -62.22 9.94 -12.81
CA LEU A 3 -60.80 9.89 -13.09
C LEU A 3 -60.04 9.35 -11.88
N SER A 4 -59.26 8.29 -12.10
CA SER A 4 -58.16 7.89 -11.23
C SER A 4 -57.07 8.94 -11.37
N THR A 5 -56.80 9.66 -10.29
CA THR A 5 -55.58 10.46 -10.15
C THR A 5 -54.55 9.58 -9.45
N ASP A 6 -53.56 9.10 -10.21
CA ASP A 6 -52.32 8.55 -9.68
C ASP A 6 -51.70 9.55 -8.68
N SER A 7 -51.61 9.15 -7.42
CA SER A 7 -50.88 9.88 -6.40
C SER A 7 -49.39 9.52 -6.50
N ALA A 8 -48.62 10.41 -7.12
CA ALA A 8 -47.16 10.32 -7.14
C ALA A 8 -46.55 10.67 -5.76
N PHE A 9 -45.49 9.95 -5.39
CA PHE A 9 -44.69 10.21 -4.19
C PHE A 9 -43.95 11.56 -4.33
N CYS A 10 -43.96 12.38 -3.27
CA CYS A 10 -43.17 13.61 -3.21
C CYS A 10 -42.24 13.57 -1.99
N ILE A 11 -40.93 13.47 -2.21
CA ILE A 11 -39.93 13.67 -1.16
C ILE A 11 -39.86 15.18 -0.91
N ARG A 12 -40.26 15.65 0.28
CA ARG A 12 -40.20 17.07 0.66
C ARG A 12 -38.91 17.36 1.42
N LEU A 13 -38.17 18.37 0.95
CA LEU A 13 -37.12 19.03 1.73
C LEU A 13 -37.72 20.28 2.37
N ILE A 14 -37.96 20.25 3.68
CA ILE A 14 -38.38 21.44 4.45
C ILE A 14 -37.23 21.78 5.40
N LYS A 15 -36.70 23.01 5.32
CA LYS A 15 -35.73 23.55 6.29
C LYS A 15 -34.53 22.63 6.58
N ASN A 16 -33.90 22.07 5.54
CA ASN A 16 -32.72 21.19 5.63
C ASN A 16 -32.96 19.75 6.12
N GLU A 17 -34.21 19.28 6.22
CA GLU A 17 -34.54 17.88 6.56
C GLU A 17 -35.35 17.21 5.45
N ILE A 18 -35.10 15.91 5.23
CA ILE A 18 -35.92 15.05 4.36
C ILE A 18 -37.14 14.60 5.18
N VAL A 19 -38.34 15.04 4.81
CA VAL A 19 -39.59 14.63 5.46
C VAL A 19 -40.48 13.91 4.44
N LEU A 20 -40.84 12.65 4.74
CA LEU A 20 -41.83 11.88 3.97
C LEU A 20 -43.24 12.29 4.40
N GLY A 21 -43.99 12.95 3.50
CA GLY A 21 -45.38 13.38 3.76
C GLY A 21 -46.33 13.03 2.61
N SER A 22 -47.59 12.76 2.93
CA SER A 22 -48.64 12.40 1.97
C SER A 22 -49.03 13.58 1.07
N ALA A 23 -49.20 13.30 -0.24
CA ALA A 23 -49.64 14.27 -1.22
C ALA A 23 -51.18 14.30 -1.30
N GLY A 24 -51.80 15.33 -0.70
CA GLY A 24 -53.21 15.71 -0.86
C GLY A 24 -53.35 17.21 -1.12
N PRO A 25 -54.45 17.69 -1.75
CA PRO A 25 -54.44 18.54 -2.94
C PRO A 25 -53.97 19.98 -2.67
N LEU A 26 -52.69 20.24 -2.95
CA LEU A 26 -52.07 21.57 -2.85
C LEU A 26 -51.35 21.99 -4.15
N ALA A 27 -51.80 21.46 -5.29
CA ALA A 27 -51.20 21.67 -6.61
C ALA A 27 -51.47 23.05 -7.26
N ARG A 28 -51.95 24.08 -6.53
CA ARG A 28 -52.19 25.41 -7.12
C ARG A 28 -51.45 26.60 -6.49
N ARG A 29 -50.64 26.41 -5.43
CA ARG A 29 -50.06 27.58 -4.74
C ARG A 29 -48.53 27.64 -4.60
N TYR A 30 -47.78 26.63 -5.05
CA TYR A 30 -46.33 26.58 -4.82
C TYR A 30 -45.50 26.34 -6.09
N ALA A 31 -45.82 27.08 -7.16
CA ALA A 31 -45.02 27.09 -8.39
C ALA A 31 -43.89 28.14 -8.40
N LYS A 32 -43.56 28.79 -7.27
CA LYS A 32 -42.58 29.90 -7.27
C LYS A 32 -41.20 29.57 -6.67
N ASP A 33 -41.08 28.53 -5.83
CA ASP A 33 -39.83 28.24 -5.12
C ASP A 33 -39.41 26.75 -5.28
N GLY A 34 -38.91 26.39 -6.48
CA GLY A 34 -37.94 25.31 -6.69
C GLY A 34 -38.17 23.93 -6.04
N CYS A 35 -39.34 23.31 -6.24
CA CYS A 35 -39.55 21.88 -5.94
C CYS A 35 -39.16 20.99 -7.13
N TRP A 36 -38.59 19.82 -6.84
CA TRP A 36 -38.22 18.80 -7.81
C TRP A 36 -39.45 17.97 -8.21
N GLU A 37 -39.71 17.80 -9.51
CA GLU A 37 -40.49 16.65 -10.00
C GLU A 37 -39.58 15.42 -9.93
N VAL A 38 -39.79 14.57 -8.93
CA VAL A 38 -39.09 13.28 -8.77
C VAL A 38 -39.78 12.17 -9.60
N ASP A 39 -40.54 12.53 -10.63
CA ASP A 39 -41.41 11.62 -11.39
C ASP A 39 -40.67 10.64 -12.33
N ARG A 40 -39.32 10.59 -12.32
CA ARG A 40 -38.54 9.78 -13.27
C ARG A 40 -37.30 9.10 -12.69
N LEU A 41 -37.22 8.89 -11.38
CA LEU A 41 -36.20 8.00 -10.82
C LEU A 41 -36.62 6.55 -11.04
N ASP A 42 -35.84 5.79 -11.80
CA ASP A 42 -36.04 4.34 -11.86
C ASP A 42 -35.74 3.72 -10.48
N ARG A 43 -36.30 2.53 -10.22
CA ARG A 43 -36.19 1.86 -8.92
C ARG A 43 -34.74 1.68 -8.45
N ARG A 44 -33.78 1.49 -9.35
CA ARG A 44 -32.36 1.31 -8.97
C ARG A 44 -31.76 2.63 -8.49
N SER A 45 -32.10 3.72 -9.15
CA SER A 45 -31.57 5.04 -8.80
C SER A 45 -32.10 5.53 -7.45
N MET A 46 -33.36 5.23 -7.12
CA MET A 46 -33.96 5.53 -5.82
C MET A 46 -33.39 4.63 -4.70
N ALA A 47 -33.18 3.33 -4.97
CA ALA A 47 -32.57 2.40 -4.03
C ALA A 47 -31.12 2.81 -3.69
N ALA A 48 -30.35 3.30 -4.67
CA ALA A 48 -28.99 3.79 -4.45
C ALA A 48 -28.96 5.07 -3.57
N LEU A 49 -29.92 5.98 -3.74
CA LEU A 49 -30.06 7.18 -2.90
C LEU A 49 -30.46 6.83 -1.46
N LEU A 50 -31.35 5.86 -1.27
CA LEU A 50 -31.74 5.37 0.05
C LEU A 50 -30.56 4.65 0.73
N ALA A 51 -29.81 3.82 -0.01
CA ALA A 51 -28.58 3.20 0.46
C ALA A 51 -27.55 4.22 0.98
N TYR A 52 -27.39 5.32 0.24
CA TYR A 52 -26.48 6.41 0.60
C TYR A 52 -26.97 7.21 1.82
N ALA A 53 -28.29 7.37 1.97
CA ALA A 53 -28.89 8.05 3.11
C ALA A 53 -28.84 7.23 4.40
N CYS A 54 -28.68 5.90 4.33
CA CYS A 54 -28.50 5.05 5.50
C CYS A 54 -27.11 5.23 6.14
N ASP A 55 -27.06 5.34 7.46
CA ASP A 55 -25.82 5.38 8.23
C ASP A 55 -25.21 3.98 8.33
N THR A 56 -24.35 3.64 7.36
CA THR A 56 -23.72 2.33 7.27
C THR A 56 -22.61 2.10 8.31
N ARG A 57 -22.34 3.05 9.23
CA ARG A 57 -21.21 2.96 10.18
C ARG A 57 -21.35 1.83 11.22
N GLY A 58 -22.43 1.05 11.20
CA GLY A 58 -22.61 -0.14 12.02
C GLY A 58 -23.22 -1.35 11.31
N LEU A 59 -23.35 -1.31 9.98
CA LEU A 59 -23.90 -2.41 9.19
C LEU A 59 -22.74 -3.11 8.45
N ASP A 60 -22.72 -4.44 8.53
CA ASP A 60 -21.85 -5.25 7.68
C ASP A 60 -22.35 -5.23 6.21
N PRO A 61 -21.60 -5.81 5.25
CA PRO A 61 -21.99 -5.81 3.84
C PRO A 61 -23.38 -6.44 3.59
N ASP A 62 -23.76 -7.45 4.37
CA ASP A 62 -25.02 -8.16 4.24
C ASP A 62 -26.19 -7.30 4.78
N GLY A 63 -26.00 -6.61 5.91
CA GLY A 63 -26.95 -5.64 6.45
C GLY A 63 -27.15 -4.43 5.54
N CYS A 64 -26.11 -3.99 4.83
CA CYS A 64 -26.26 -2.98 3.78
C CYS A 64 -27.09 -3.49 2.59
N ALA A 65 -26.86 -4.74 2.15
CA ALA A 65 -27.62 -5.35 1.06
C ALA A 65 -29.09 -5.57 1.43
N GLU A 66 -29.38 -5.96 2.68
CA GLU A 66 -30.72 -6.14 3.21
C GLU A 66 -31.50 -4.80 3.22
N VAL A 67 -30.89 -3.73 3.75
CA VAL A 67 -31.49 -2.38 3.76
C VAL A 67 -31.76 -1.88 2.33
N ILE A 68 -30.86 -2.15 1.39
CA ILE A 68 -31.04 -1.79 -0.03
C ILE A 68 -32.19 -2.60 -0.65
N HIS A 69 -32.27 -3.90 -0.37
CA HIS A 69 -33.29 -4.79 -0.91
C HIS A 69 -34.68 -4.47 -0.33
N GLU A 70 -34.75 -4.15 0.97
CA GLU A 70 -35.96 -3.67 1.62
C GLU A 70 -36.38 -2.33 1.04
N ALA A 71 -35.48 -1.33 1.00
CA ALA A 71 -35.74 -0.02 0.40
C ALA A 71 -36.24 -0.16 -1.05
N ALA A 72 -35.64 -1.04 -1.85
CA ALA A 72 -36.05 -1.30 -3.23
C ALA A 72 -37.46 -1.91 -3.34
N GLY A 73 -37.83 -2.79 -2.40
CA GLY A 73 -39.16 -3.41 -2.32
C GLY A 73 -40.26 -2.45 -1.87
N LEU A 74 -39.89 -1.35 -1.21
CA LEU A 74 -40.79 -0.29 -0.74
C LEU A 74 -41.09 0.76 -1.84
N ILE A 75 -40.30 0.83 -2.91
CA ILE A 75 -40.49 1.81 -3.99
C ILE A 75 -41.77 1.51 -4.78
N GLY A 76 -42.73 2.45 -4.73
CA GLY A 76 -44.02 2.36 -5.43
C GLY A 76 -45.16 1.79 -4.59
N ARG A 77 -44.95 1.57 -3.28
CA ARG A 77 -46.00 1.23 -2.32
C ARG A 77 -46.27 2.44 -1.42
N ASP A 78 -47.51 2.90 -1.37
CA ASP A 78 -47.95 4.00 -0.49
C ASP A 78 -48.88 3.44 0.58
N ASP A 79 -48.29 2.80 1.59
CA ASP A 79 -49.00 2.33 2.77
C ASP A 79 -48.28 2.74 4.06
N ASP A 80 -49.02 2.82 5.16
CA ASP A 80 -48.49 3.26 6.45
C ASP A 80 -47.38 2.33 6.99
N GLY A 81 -47.33 1.07 6.54
CA GLY A 81 -46.27 0.12 6.85
C GLY A 81 -44.94 0.47 6.18
N VAL A 82 -44.98 0.94 4.92
CA VAL A 82 -43.81 1.48 4.21
C VAL A 82 -43.26 2.71 4.93
N ARG A 83 -44.15 3.61 5.37
CA ARG A 83 -43.76 4.82 6.10
C ARG A 83 -43.08 4.51 7.43
N ALA A 84 -43.67 3.60 8.23
CA ALA A 84 -43.09 3.16 9.49
C ALA A 84 -41.72 2.47 9.30
N ARG A 85 -41.56 1.66 8.25
CA ARG A 85 -40.28 1.01 7.93
C ARG A 85 -39.21 2.00 7.48
N LEU A 86 -39.52 2.93 6.59
CA LEU A 86 -38.58 3.98 6.17
C LEU A 86 -38.15 4.87 7.34
N GLN A 87 -39.05 5.15 8.29
CA GLN A 87 -38.76 5.89 9.52
C GLN A 87 -37.90 5.08 10.52
N SER A 88 -37.94 3.75 10.44
CA SER A 88 -37.12 2.87 11.29
C SER A 88 -35.72 2.62 10.75
N LEU A 89 -35.46 2.96 9.48
CA LEU A 89 -34.13 2.87 8.91
C LEU A 89 -33.19 3.84 9.62
N PRO A 90 -31.94 3.43 9.95
CA PRO A 90 -30.95 4.30 10.56
C PRO A 90 -30.43 5.28 9.50
N LEU A 91 -31.24 6.27 9.12
CA LEU A 91 -30.86 7.30 8.18
C LEU A 91 -29.87 8.27 8.85
N ARG A 92 -28.88 8.73 8.10
CA ARG A 92 -27.98 9.80 8.52
C ARG A 92 -28.83 11.02 8.92
N ALA A 93 -28.54 11.56 10.10
CA ALA A 93 -29.29 12.67 10.69
C ALA A 93 -29.41 13.92 9.78
N ALA A 94 -28.52 14.09 8.79
CA ALA A 94 -28.69 15.05 7.70
C ALA A 94 -27.83 14.66 6.49
N VAL A 95 -28.44 14.58 5.31
CA VAL A 95 -27.76 14.64 4.01
C VAL A 95 -28.02 16.03 3.46
N SER A 96 -26.98 16.81 3.16
CA SER A 96 -27.20 18.16 2.61
C SER A 96 -27.84 18.10 1.22
N LYS A 97 -28.53 19.17 0.81
CA LYS A 97 -29.11 19.29 -0.54
C LYS A 97 -28.05 19.04 -1.63
N ASP A 98 -26.84 19.55 -1.42
CA ASP A 98 -25.73 19.40 -2.35
C ASP A 98 -25.21 17.96 -2.41
N GLU A 99 -25.17 17.24 -1.27
CA GLU A 99 -24.83 15.81 -1.24
C GLU A 99 -25.85 14.97 -1.99
N ALA A 100 -27.14 15.23 -1.80
CA ALA A 100 -28.19 14.50 -2.49
C ALA A 100 -28.14 14.72 -4.02
N GLN A 101 -27.88 15.96 -4.45
CA GLN A 101 -27.70 16.30 -5.87
C GLN A 101 -26.48 15.60 -6.47
N LEU A 102 -25.37 15.59 -5.73
CA LEU A 102 -24.13 14.94 -6.14
C LEU A 102 -24.29 13.41 -6.23
N ALA A 103 -24.91 12.79 -5.23
CA ALA A 103 -25.23 11.36 -5.22
C ALA A 103 -26.11 10.99 -6.41
N PHE A 104 -27.16 11.76 -6.67
CA PHE A 104 -28.04 11.56 -7.83
C PHE A 104 -27.28 11.66 -9.16
N GLY A 105 -26.40 12.65 -9.31
CA GLY A 105 -25.57 12.80 -10.51
C GLY A 105 -24.64 11.60 -10.74
N LEU A 106 -24.05 11.06 -9.68
CA LEU A 106 -23.15 9.89 -9.74
C LEU A 106 -23.91 8.61 -10.08
N VAL A 107 -25.09 8.40 -9.51
CA VAL A 107 -25.97 7.26 -9.84
C VAL A 107 -26.34 7.28 -11.32
N ARG A 108 -26.68 8.45 -11.89
CA ARG A 108 -26.97 8.58 -13.33
C ARG A 108 -25.77 8.28 -14.23
N LYS A 109 -24.55 8.42 -13.72
CA LYS A 109 -23.30 8.03 -14.41
C LYS A 109 -22.97 6.54 -14.21
N GLY A 110 -23.83 5.77 -13.55
CA GLY A 110 -23.66 4.33 -13.34
C GLY A 110 -22.85 3.96 -12.09
N VAL A 111 -22.61 4.89 -11.16
CA VAL A 111 -21.90 4.58 -9.91
C VAL A 111 -22.78 3.74 -9.00
N SER A 112 -22.28 2.57 -8.59
CA SER A 112 -23.01 1.59 -7.77
C SER A 112 -23.08 1.97 -6.29
N GLY A 113 -24.03 1.41 -5.54
CA GLY A 113 -24.28 1.72 -4.13
C GLY A 113 -23.05 1.68 -3.21
N PRO A 114 -22.22 0.61 -3.22
CA PRO A 114 -21.00 0.53 -2.41
C PRO A 114 -19.96 1.61 -2.75
N GLN A 115 -19.93 2.07 -4.01
CA GLN A 115 -19.01 3.11 -4.49
C GLN A 115 -19.56 4.52 -4.30
N LEU A 116 -20.89 4.65 -4.16
CA LEU A 116 -21.59 5.93 -4.14
C LEU A 116 -21.23 6.75 -2.90
N ALA A 117 -21.20 6.13 -1.71
CA ALA A 117 -20.83 6.83 -0.49
C ALA A 117 -19.41 7.41 -0.56
N THR A 118 -18.45 6.62 -1.04
CA THR A 118 -17.06 7.06 -1.25
C THR A 118 -16.97 8.15 -2.33
N ALA A 119 -17.69 8.00 -3.44
CA ALA A 119 -17.69 8.98 -4.53
C ALA A 119 -18.29 10.33 -4.10
N VAL A 120 -19.39 10.33 -3.33
CA VAL A 120 -19.99 11.56 -2.79
C VAL A 120 -19.05 12.22 -1.78
N ARG A 121 -18.41 11.44 -0.89
CA ARG A 121 -17.43 11.98 0.07
C ARG A 121 -16.22 12.60 -0.64
N ARG A 122 -15.70 11.96 -1.70
CA ARG A 122 -14.63 12.50 -2.55
C ARG A 122 -15.02 13.82 -3.19
N ALA A 123 -16.22 13.88 -3.77
CA ALA A 123 -16.69 15.10 -4.41
C ALA A 123 -17.05 16.21 -3.41
N LYS A 124 -17.48 15.91 -2.17
CA LYS A 124 -17.61 16.91 -1.10
C LYS A 124 -16.28 17.55 -0.72
N LEU A 125 -15.23 16.76 -0.71
CA LEU A 125 -13.88 17.30 -0.54
C LEU A 125 -13.41 18.05 -1.79
N GLY A 126 -14.21 18.20 -2.85
CA GLY A 126 -13.80 18.84 -4.09
C GLY A 126 -12.60 18.13 -4.73
N LEU A 127 -12.43 16.83 -4.47
CA LEU A 127 -11.42 16.02 -5.13
C LEU A 127 -11.94 15.73 -6.54
N GLY A 128 -11.40 16.48 -7.51
CA GLY A 128 -11.70 16.27 -8.91
C GLY A 128 -11.09 14.96 -9.42
N GLU A 129 -11.54 14.54 -10.61
CA GLU A 129 -10.88 13.50 -11.38
C GLU A 129 -9.40 13.87 -11.58
N THR A 130 -8.54 12.86 -11.55
CA THR A 130 -7.10 13.03 -11.82
C THR A 130 -6.90 13.77 -13.15
N PRO A 131 -6.26 14.95 -13.17
CA PRO A 131 -5.98 15.63 -14.42
C PRO A 131 -5.10 14.74 -15.32
N PRO A 132 -5.26 14.81 -16.66
CA PRO A 132 -4.45 14.00 -17.58
C PRO A 132 -2.95 14.32 -17.47
N PHE A 133 -2.63 15.53 -16.98
CA PHE A 133 -1.27 15.96 -16.70
C PHE A 133 -1.24 16.96 -15.55
N CYS A 134 -0.37 16.75 -14.57
CA CYS A 134 -0.14 17.62 -13.42
C CYS A 134 1.32 18.06 -13.42
N ASP A 135 1.60 19.32 -13.75
CA ASP A 135 2.96 19.89 -13.70
C ASP A 135 3.49 20.08 -12.26
N ARG A 136 2.58 20.09 -11.29
CA ARG A 136 2.82 20.24 -9.86
C ARG A 136 2.09 19.18 -9.07
N LEU A 137 2.47 18.98 -7.81
CA LEU A 137 1.74 18.10 -6.91
C LEU A 137 0.29 18.57 -6.78
N THR A 138 -0.64 17.69 -7.14
CA THR A 138 -2.06 18.01 -7.17
C THR A 138 -2.79 16.99 -6.31
N LEU A 139 -3.69 17.46 -5.46
CA LEU A 139 -4.56 16.59 -4.67
C LEU A 139 -5.81 16.24 -5.49
N CYS A 140 -6.07 14.96 -5.69
CA CYS A 140 -7.24 14.45 -6.40
C CYS A 140 -7.87 13.26 -5.65
N ASP A 141 -8.84 12.61 -6.27
CA ASP A 141 -9.60 11.51 -5.67
C ASP A 141 -8.79 10.21 -5.47
N GLN A 142 -7.65 10.09 -6.14
CA GLN A 142 -6.67 9.02 -5.95
C GLN A 142 -5.60 9.34 -4.89
N GLY A 143 -5.49 10.60 -4.45
CA GLY A 143 -4.46 11.08 -3.54
C GLY A 143 -3.64 12.22 -4.14
N VAL A 144 -2.38 12.33 -3.72
CA VAL A 144 -1.43 13.29 -4.31
C VAL A 144 -0.84 12.70 -5.57
N VAL A 145 -1.05 13.38 -6.70
CA VAL A 145 -0.58 12.98 -8.03
C VAL A 145 0.41 13.99 -8.61
N LEU A 146 1.24 13.52 -9.54
CA LEU A 146 2.18 14.33 -10.31
C LEU A 146 2.35 13.72 -11.71
N GLY A 147 2.68 14.53 -12.71
CA GLY A 147 2.93 14.05 -14.07
C GLY A 147 1.68 13.51 -14.74
N ARG A 148 1.74 12.30 -15.30
CA ARG A 148 0.63 11.67 -16.05
C ARG A 148 -0.41 11.02 -15.12
N GLY A 149 -0.67 11.65 -13.97
CA GLY A 149 -1.52 11.08 -12.92
C GLY A 149 -0.80 10.06 -12.04
N THR A 150 0.53 10.04 -12.01
CA THR A 150 1.29 9.14 -11.16
C THR A 150 1.01 9.46 -9.69
N VAL A 151 0.48 8.47 -8.95
CA VAL A 151 0.11 8.62 -7.54
C VAL A 151 1.36 8.57 -6.66
N ILE A 152 1.74 9.72 -6.11
CA ILE A 152 2.86 9.86 -5.18
C ILE A 152 2.46 9.35 -3.79
N ALA A 153 1.30 9.78 -3.30
CA ALA A 153 0.77 9.38 -2.00
C ALA A 153 -0.74 9.10 -2.14
N PRO A 154 -1.18 7.83 -2.10
CA PRO A 154 -2.56 7.45 -2.31
C PRO A 154 -3.42 7.92 -1.17
N LEU A 155 -4.66 8.23 -1.51
CA LEU A 155 -5.72 8.45 -0.56
C LEU A 155 -6.10 7.13 0.12
N PHE A 156 -6.37 7.16 1.42
CA PHE A 156 -7.02 6.05 2.13
C PHE A 156 -8.13 6.60 3.02
N GLU A 157 -9.17 5.81 3.25
CA GLU A 157 -10.28 6.18 4.12
C GLU A 157 -9.93 5.85 5.58
N VAL A 158 -10.11 6.82 6.48
CA VAL A 158 -10.02 6.59 7.92
C VAL A 158 -11.40 6.22 8.48
N GLN A 159 -11.43 5.57 9.65
CA GLN A 159 -12.68 5.09 10.28
C GLN A 159 -13.76 6.19 10.46
N SER A 160 -13.34 7.46 10.55
CA SER A 160 -14.25 8.61 10.65
C SER A 160 -14.95 8.98 9.33
N GLY A 161 -14.65 8.29 8.23
CA GLY A 161 -15.16 8.61 6.89
C GLY A 161 -14.44 9.78 6.21
N TRP A 162 -13.39 10.32 6.84
CA TRP A 162 -12.45 11.25 6.22
C TRP A 162 -11.36 10.49 5.48
N PHE A 163 -10.46 11.22 4.84
CA PHE A 163 -9.36 10.64 4.08
C PHE A 163 -8.01 11.06 4.64
N GLY A 164 -7.01 10.19 4.53
CA GLY A 164 -5.61 10.51 4.74
C GLY A 164 -4.78 10.15 3.51
N LEU A 165 -3.48 10.44 3.58
CA LEU A 165 -2.49 10.00 2.59
C LEU A 165 -1.65 8.85 3.15
N LYS A 166 -1.48 7.78 2.38
CA LYS A 166 -0.67 6.62 2.74
C LYS A 166 0.82 6.95 2.56
N VAL A 167 1.37 7.67 3.54
CA VAL A 167 2.77 8.14 3.57
C VAL A 167 3.66 7.21 4.41
N GLU A 168 3.12 6.69 5.51
CA GLU A 168 3.83 5.76 6.40
C GLU A 168 4.22 4.47 5.68
N GLY A 169 5.44 4.00 5.92
CA GLY A 169 6.03 2.85 5.21
C GLY A 169 6.44 3.12 3.76
N ARG A 170 6.21 4.33 3.22
CA ARG A 170 6.50 4.68 1.81
C ARG A 170 7.46 5.87 1.65
N ALA A 171 8.15 6.26 2.72
CA ALA A 171 9.05 7.40 2.71
C ALA A 171 10.13 7.31 1.61
N GLY A 172 10.77 6.14 1.46
CA GLY A 172 11.80 5.91 0.43
C GLY A 172 11.25 5.97 -0.99
N GLU A 173 10.05 5.42 -1.20
CA GLU A 173 9.35 5.43 -2.49
C GLU A 173 8.96 6.86 -2.90
N ILE A 174 8.29 7.58 -2.00
CA ILE A 174 7.86 8.97 -2.21
C ILE A 174 9.07 9.85 -2.55
N ARG A 175 10.15 9.77 -1.75
CA ARG A 175 11.36 10.56 -2.01
C ARG A 175 11.99 10.22 -3.36
N THR A 176 11.99 8.95 -3.75
CA THR A 176 12.54 8.51 -5.04
C THR A 176 11.73 9.05 -6.20
N LEU A 177 10.41 8.94 -6.15
CA LEU A 177 9.52 9.48 -7.18
C LEU A 177 9.68 10.99 -7.34
N LEU A 178 9.67 11.73 -6.23
CA LEU A 178 9.87 13.17 -6.25
C LEU A 178 11.27 13.57 -6.72
N SER A 179 12.29 12.79 -6.38
CA SER A 179 13.65 13.04 -6.86
C SER A 179 13.76 12.85 -8.37
N ILE A 180 13.15 11.80 -8.90
CA ILE A 180 13.13 11.50 -10.34
C ILE A 180 12.34 12.58 -11.10
N ALA A 181 11.21 13.03 -10.54
CA ALA A 181 10.43 14.13 -11.09
C ALA A 181 11.22 15.44 -11.17
N GLY A 182 11.94 15.78 -10.10
CA GLY A 182 12.74 17.01 -10.02
C GLY A 182 14.12 16.92 -10.68
N GLY A 183 14.58 15.73 -11.06
CA GLY A 183 15.94 15.50 -11.57
C GLY A 183 17.04 15.74 -10.52
N ALA A 184 16.69 15.88 -9.25
CA ALA A 184 17.57 16.18 -8.14
C ALA A 184 17.06 15.49 -6.87
N LEU A 185 17.91 15.34 -5.85
CA LEU A 185 17.51 14.71 -4.60
C LEU A 185 16.39 15.52 -3.91
N ALA A 186 15.23 14.88 -3.69
CA ALA A 186 14.12 15.49 -2.99
C ALA A 186 14.51 15.81 -1.52
N PRO A 187 14.06 16.96 -0.97
CA PRO A 187 14.29 17.32 0.43
C PRO A 187 13.92 16.20 1.40
N THR A 188 14.69 16.05 2.46
CA THR A 188 14.47 14.97 3.46
C THR A 188 13.17 15.13 4.23
N ASP A 189 12.71 16.36 4.42
CA ASP A 189 11.49 16.74 5.15
C ASP A 189 10.22 16.66 4.29
N VAL A 190 10.32 16.28 3.02
CA VAL A 190 9.18 16.20 2.10
C VAL A 190 8.09 15.25 2.59
N VAL A 191 8.50 14.16 3.26
CA VAL A 191 7.62 13.15 3.85
C VAL A 191 6.86 13.73 5.04
N ASP A 192 7.54 14.50 5.89
CA ASP A 192 6.94 15.17 7.06
C ASP A 192 5.91 16.23 6.63
N ARG A 193 6.20 16.96 5.55
CA ARG A 193 5.25 17.90 4.95
C ARG A 193 4.01 17.17 4.40
N LEU A 194 4.19 16.04 3.72
CA LEU A 194 3.06 15.22 3.25
C LEU A 194 2.26 14.59 4.40
N ASN A 195 2.89 14.23 5.52
CA ASN A 195 2.20 13.82 6.73
C ASN A 195 1.33 14.96 7.30
N SER A 196 1.80 16.21 7.24
CA SER A 196 1.02 17.38 7.63
C SER A 196 -0.20 17.59 6.73
N VAL A 197 -0.05 17.38 5.41
CA VAL A 197 -1.16 17.38 4.44
C VAL A 197 -2.16 16.25 4.76
N SER A 198 -1.67 15.04 5.05
CA SER A 198 -2.48 13.90 5.47
C SER A 198 -3.32 14.23 6.70
N ALA A 199 -2.71 14.82 7.73
CA ALA A 199 -3.39 15.20 8.96
C ALA A 199 -4.48 16.26 8.73
N ALA A 200 -4.28 17.21 7.81
CA ALA A 200 -5.32 18.17 7.43
C ALA A 200 -6.52 17.49 6.75
N LEU A 201 -6.26 16.55 5.84
CA LEU A 201 -7.32 15.77 5.18
C LEU A 201 -8.12 14.91 6.16
N GLN A 202 -7.46 14.32 7.17
CA GLN A 202 -8.11 13.51 8.19
C GLN A 202 -9.06 14.32 9.07
N ARG A 203 -8.86 15.65 9.14
CA ARG A 203 -9.77 16.60 9.82
C ARG A 203 -10.83 17.19 8.88
N GLY A 204 -10.84 16.81 7.60
CA GLY A 204 -11.72 17.37 6.59
C GLY A 204 -11.34 18.77 6.10
N ASP A 205 -10.15 19.27 6.44
CA ASP A 205 -9.68 20.60 6.06
C ASP A 205 -8.92 20.56 4.72
N LYS A 206 -9.69 20.55 3.63
CA LYS A 206 -9.15 20.48 2.27
C LYS A 206 -8.32 21.72 1.90
N ALA A 207 -8.73 22.91 2.35
CA ALA A 207 -8.03 24.14 2.04
C ALA A 207 -6.63 24.15 2.66
N LEU A 208 -6.52 23.76 3.93
CA LEU A 208 -5.22 23.61 4.59
C LEU A 208 -4.37 22.52 3.95
N ALA A 209 -4.98 21.42 3.51
CA ALA A 209 -4.28 20.37 2.77
C ALA A 209 -3.70 20.87 1.44
N GLU A 210 -4.45 21.65 0.65
CA GLU A 210 -3.98 22.24 -0.61
C GLU A 210 -2.87 23.28 -0.38
N VAL A 211 -3.00 24.13 0.65
CA VAL A 211 -1.93 25.07 1.05
C VAL A 211 -0.67 24.31 1.48
N GLY A 212 -0.84 23.28 2.32
CA GLY A 212 0.26 22.41 2.75
C GLY A 212 0.95 21.74 1.57
N LEU A 213 0.18 21.27 0.57
CA LEU A 213 0.69 20.64 -0.63
C LEU A 213 1.49 21.63 -1.50
N ALA A 214 1.01 22.87 -1.66
CA ALA A 214 1.75 23.92 -2.34
C ALA A 214 3.08 24.25 -1.64
N LEU A 215 3.12 24.18 -0.30
CA LEU A 215 4.30 24.40 0.52
C LEU A 215 5.28 23.20 0.57
N VAL A 216 4.92 22.04 0.02
CA VAL A 216 5.87 20.92 -0.14
C VAL A 216 7.07 21.35 -1.01
N GLY A 217 6.90 22.34 -1.88
CA GLY A 217 8.01 23.05 -2.53
C GLY A 217 8.76 22.23 -3.57
N GLN A 218 8.10 21.25 -4.20
CA GLN A 218 8.71 20.50 -5.30
C GLN A 218 8.81 21.36 -6.56
N PRO A 219 9.92 21.28 -7.31
CA PRO A 219 10.00 21.94 -8.61
C PRO A 219 8.89 21.40 -9.51
N ALA A 220 8.33 22.29 -10.34
CA ALA A 220 7.42 21.87 -11.40
C ALA A 220 8.12 20.86 -12.30
N LEU A 221 7.38 19.86 -12.79
CA LEU A 221 7.92 18.90 -13.74
C LEU A 221 8.48 19.61 -14.96
N ALA A 222 9.72 19.27 -15.33
CA ALA A 222 10.42 19.85 -16.47
C ALA A 222 9.85 19.46 -17.86
N GLY A 223 8.61 18.98 -17.92
CA GLY A 223 7.91 18.59 -19.16
C GLY A 223 7.52 17.12 -19.24
N ARG A 224 7.11 16.68 -20.44
CA ARG A 224 6.55 15.34 -20.68
C ARG A 224 7.55 14.20 -20.42
N ALA A 225 8.81 14.38 -20.78
CA ALA A 225 9.84 13.37 -20.54
C ALA A 225 10.06 13.08 -19.05
N ALA A 226 9.97 14.12 -18.19
CA ALA A 226 10.03 13.95 -16.74
C ALA A 226 8.81 13.19 -16.21
N ALA A 227 7.62 13.48 -16.76
CA ALA A 227 6.39 12.76 -16.39
C ALA A 227 6.39 11.29 -16.83
N GLU A 228 6.95 10.96 -18.00
CA GLU A 228 7.12 9.57 -18.44
C GLU A 228 8.14 8.81 -17.60
N ALA A 229 9.24 9.47 -17.21
CA ALA A 229 10.22 8.88 -16.32
C ALA A 229 9.63 8.61 -14.92
N LEU A 230 8.81 9.53 -14.42
CA LEU A 230 8.09 9.38 -13.15
C LEU A 230 7.13 8.17 -13.21
N ASP A 231 6.36 8.04 -14.29
CA ASP A 231 5.42 6.93 -14.48
C ASP A 231 6.14 5.57 -14.54
N LYS A 232 7.22 5.47 -15.31
CA LYS A 232 8.07 4.27 -15.37
C LYS A 232 8.69 3.94 -14.00
N ALA A 233 9.13 4.95 -13.25
CA ALA A 233 9.69 4.74 -11.92
C ALA A 233 8.65 4.22 -10.93
N ALA A 234 7.42 4.72 -10.97
CA ALA A 234 6.33 4.21 -10.14
C ALA A 234 5.99 2.76 -10.47
N ALA A 235 5.93 2.40 -11.75
CA ALA A 235 5.74 1.00 -12.17
C ALA A 235 6.87 0.08 -11.67
N ALA A 236 8.13 0.53 -11.74
CA ALA A 236 9.27 -0.22 -11.26
C ALA A 236 9.27 -0.41 -9.73
N LEU A 237 8.92 0.63 -8.97
CA LEU A 237 8.76 0.54 -7.51
C LEU A 237 7.65 -0.45 -7.14
N HIS A 238 6.53 -0.43 -7.88
CA HIS A 238 5.45 -1.39 -7.68
C HIS A 238 5.87 -2.84 -7.97
N ALA A 239 6.78 -3.03 -8.92
CA ALA A 239 7.40 -4.32 -9.21
C ALA A 239 8.48 -4.74 -8.20
N GLY A 240 8.74 -3.95 -7.16
CA GLY A 240 9.70 -4.24 -6.10
C GLY A 240 11.14 -3.83 -6.40
N VAL A 241 11.38 -3.02 -7.45
CA VAL A 241 12.72 -2.49 -7.71
C VAL A 241 13.13 -1.57 -6.58
N ASP A 242 14.35 -1.77 -6.05
CA ASP A 242 14.87 -0.97 -4.96
C ASP A 242 14.96 0.53 -5.34
N PRO A 243 14.46 1.45 -4.51
CA PRO A 243 14.44 2.87 -4.83
C PRO A 243 15.83 3.47 -5.14
N ARG A 244 16.89 2.97 -4.49
CA ARG A 244 18.27 3.44 -4.71
C ARG A 244 18.78 3.06 -6.10
N VAL A 245 18.37 1.91 -6.62
CA VAL A 245 18.70 1.47 -7.99
C VAL A 245 18.10 2.43 -9.01
N LEU A 246 16.84 2.84 -8.81
CA LEU A 246 16.17 3.79 -9.70
C LEU A 246 16.81 5.18 -9.66
N MET A 247 17.14 5.69 -8.47
CA MET A 247 17.85 6.98 -8.34
C MET A 247 19.21 6.94 -9.03
N LYS A 248 19.99 5.88 -8.80
CA LYS A 248 21.30 5.69 -9.43
C LYS A 248 21.21 5.61 -10.95
N ALA A 249 20.20 4.90 -11.49
CA ALA A 249 19.97 4.79 -12.92
C ALA A 249 19.67 6.14 -13.59
N ARG A 250 19.19 7.13 -12.82
CA ARG A 250 18.92 8.49 -13.28
C ARG A 250 20.05 9.48 -12.99
N GLY A 251 21.20 9.00 -12.50
CA GLY A 251 22.32 9.85 -12.12
C GLY A 251 22.06 10.71 -10.89
N ILE A 252 21.00 10.41 -10.13
CA ILE A 252 20.66 11.12 -8.90
C ILE A 252 21.44 10.43 -7.79
N ALA A 253 22.31 11.18 -7.11
CA ALA A 253 23.03 10.66 -5.95
C ALA A 253 22.01 10.20 -4.91
N ALA A 254 22.05 8.91 -4.58
CA ALA A 254 21.25 8.38 -3.48
C ALA A 254 21.67 9.14 -2.20
N PRO A 255 20.71 9.48 -1.32
CA PRO A 255 21.07 10.05 -0.03
C PRO A 255 22.00 9.06 0.67
N ALA A 256 23.11 9.57 1.21
CA ALA A 256 23.96 8.78 2.08
C ALA A 256 23.13 8.45 3.33
N GLU A 257 22.47 7.31 3.32
CA GLU A 257 21.86 6.79 4.53
C GLU A 257 22.98 6.41 5.47
N LYS A 258 22.92 7.01 6.67
CA LYS A 258 23.79 6.61 7.75
C LYS A 258 23.53 5.12 7.97
N ALA A 259 24.60 4.34 8.01
CA ALA A 259 24.55 2.96 8.44
C ALA A 259 23.66 2.83 9.69
N SER A 260 22.86 1.77 9.76
CA SER A 260 22.08 1.47 10.97
C SER A 260 22.99 1.60 12.20
N PRO A 261 22.51 2.08 13.36
CA PRO A 261 23.27 1.97 14.61
C PRO A 261 23.84 0.56 14.84
N ASP A 262 23.10 -0.44 14.34
CA ASP A 262 23.42 -1.86 14.40
C ASP A 262 24.08 -2.40 13.12
N ASP A 263 24.57 -1.55 12.21
CA ASP A 263 25.38 -2.01 11.07
C ASP A 263 26.70 -2.56 11.61
N PRO A 264 26.95 -3.88 11.52
CA PRO A 264 28.14 -4.50 12.10
C PRO A 264 29.44 -3.99 11.45
N LYS A 265 29.38 -3.38 10.26
CA LYS A 265 30.55 -2.77 9.62
C LYS A 265 30.82 -1.36 10.09
N HIS A 266 29.80 -0.64 10.55
CA HIS A 266 29.88 0.79 10.87
C HIS A 266 29.02 1.14 12.09
N PRO A 267 29.27 0.53 13.27
CA PRO A 267 28.44 0.77 14.45
C PRO A 267 28.53 2.25 14.83
N GLY A 268 27.37 2.91 14.92
CA GLY A 268 27.25 4.31 15.31
C GLY A 268 26.60 4.43 16.68
N TRP A 269 27.00 5.41 17.49
CA TRP A 269 26.25 5.73 18.70
C TRP A 269 24.87 6.31 18.33
N PRO A 270 23.76 5.81 18.92
CA PRO A 270 22.43 6.30 18.62
C PRO A 270 22.26 7.79 19.01
N LYS A 271 21.36 8.49 18.32
CA LYS A 271 21.10 9.90 18.61
C LYS A 271 20.52 10.04 20.02
N GLY A 272 21.15 10.86 20.87
CA GLY A 272 20.74 11.05 22.27
C GLY A 272 21.56 10.25 23.30
N GLU A 273 22.61 9.53 22.85
CA GLU A 273 23.51 8.81 23.76
C GLU A 273 24.00 9.72 24.92
N PRO A 274 23.91 9.25 26.18
CA PRO A 274 24.53 9.92 27.31
C PRO A 274 26.02 10.16 27.01
N ASN A 275 26.55 11.32 27.39
CA ASN A 275 27.91 11.81 27.04
C ASN A 275 28.06 12.49 25.67
N GLY A 276 26.95 12.79 24.97
CA GLY A 276 26.99 13.64 23.77
C GLY A 276 27.65 12.99 22.54
N ARG A 277 27.86 11.68 22.56
CA ARG A 277 28.46 10.91 21.45
C ARG A 277 27.47 10.54 20.35
N GLY A 278 26.19 10.84 20.54
CA GLY A 278 25.13 10.47 19.62
C GLY A 278 25.42 10.97 18.20
N GLY A 279 25.50 10.03 17.27
CA GLY A 279 25.82 10.30 15.88
C GLY A 279 27.30 10.22 15.50
N GLN A 280 28.22 9.90 16.42
CA GLN A 280 29.61 9.56 16.10
C GLN A 280 29.75 8.07 15.79
N PHE A 281 30.72 7.69 14.96
CA PHE A 281 31.10 6.28 14.77
C PHE A 281 31.69 5.73 16.07
N ARG A 282 31.26 4.53 16.49
CA ARG A 282 31.90 3.81 17.61
C ARG A 282 33.34 3.47 17.20
N PRO A 283 34.36 3.81 17.99
CA PRO A 283 35.70 3.32 17.74
C PRO A 283 35.66 1.79 17.79
N LYS A 284 36.28 1.15 16.79
CA LYS A 284 36.41 -0.30 16.77
C LYS A 284 37.19 -0.71 18.03
N THR A 285 36.56 -1.44 18.94
CA THR A 285 37.19 -1.85 20.21
C THR A 285 38.42 -2.71 19.91
N ALA A 286 39.52 -2.42 20.61
CA ALA A 286 40.82 -3.06 20.39
C ALA A 286 40.85 -4.58 20.70
N ASP A 287 39.78 -5.12 21.30
CA ASP A 287 39.67 -6.55 21.64
C ASP A 287 39.18 -7.41 20.48
N ASP A 288 38.91 -6.81 19.32
CA ASP A 288 38.60 -7.50 18.07
C ASP A 288 39.91 -7.99 17.41
N ASN A 289 40.70 -8.74 18.19
CA ASN A 289 42.01 -9.28 17.84
C ASN A 289 41.85 -10.53 16.95
N SER A 290 41.09 -10.39 15.87
CA SER A 290 41.14 -11.33 14.76
C SER A 290 42.49 -11.15 14.07
N SER A 291 43.40 -12.04 14.43
CA SER A 291 44.70 -12.20 13.81
C SER A 291 44.53 -12.19 12.29
N GLY A 292 45.08 -11.18 11.63
CA GLY A 292 45.15 -11.14 10.18
C GLY A 292 45.87 -12.42 9.68
N PRO A 293 45.39 -13.06 8.60
CA PRO A 293 46.24 -13.98 7.88
C PRO A 293 47.38 -13.17 7.30
N SER A 294 48.60 -13.57 7.65
CA SER A 294 49.83 -13.15 6.99
C SER A 294 49.70 -13.23 5.48
N ASP A 295 50.46 -12.37 4.80
CA ASP A 295 50.66 -12.28 3.35
C ASP A 295 51.05 -13.64 2.74
N ARG A 296 50.06 -14.51 2.54
CA ARG A 296 50.12 -15.61 1.60
C ARG A 296 49.32 -15.20 0.39
N GLU A 297 50.01 -15.09 -0.75
CA GLU A 297 49.40 -15.01 -2.08
C GLU A 297 48.26 -16.02 -2.18
N LYS A 298 47.02 -15.51 -2.15
CA LYS A 298 45.85 -16.32 -2.46
C LYS A 298 45.93 -16.66 -3.95
N PRO A 299 45.82 -17.94 -4.33
CA PRO A 299 45.69 -18.29 -5.74
C PRO A 299 44.48 -17.55 -6.30
N ARG A 300 44.64 -16.93 -7.47
CA ARG A 300 43.57 -16.29 -8.24
C ARG A 300 42.46 -17.31 -8.48
N SER A 301 41.50 -17.39 -7.56
CA SER A 301 40.35 -18.27 -7.67
C SER A 301 39.30 -17.60 -8.53
N SER A 302 38.61 -18.45 -9.29
CA SER A 302 37.50 -18.32 -10.26
C SER A 302 36.46 -17.18 -10.15
N ARG A 303 36.58 -16.24 -9.21
CA ARG A 303 35.65 -15.13 -8.94
C ARG A 303 35.65 -14.02 -9.99
N GLN A 304 36.72 -13.88 -10.78
CA GLN A 304 36.76 -12.89 -11.88
C GLN A 304 35.94 -13.33 -13.10
N MET A 305 35.68 -14.63 -13.29
CA MET A 305 34.88 -15.11 -14.42
C MET A 305 33.38 -14.93 -14.23
N THR A 306 32.82 -14.99 -13.01
CA THR A 306 31.36 -14.91 -12.81
C THR A 306 30.81 -13.48 -12.78
N VAL A 307 31.49 -12.54 -12.12
CA VAL A 307 31.08 -11.12 -12.10
C VAL A 307 31.25 -10.49 -13.48
N ALA A 308 32.35 -10.80 -14.18
CA ALA A 308 32.54 -10.33 -15.56
C ALA A 308 31.46 -10.90 -16.49
N SER A 309 31.10 -12.18 -16.36
CA SER A 309 30.05 -12.80 -17.18
C SER A 309 28.66 -12.21 -16.92
N ALA A 310 28.29 -12.01 -15.65
CA ALA A 310 27.01 -11.38 -15.30
C ALA A 310 26.94 -9.92 -15.78
N GLN A 311 28.04 -9.18 -15.67
CA GLN A 311 28.13 -7.81 -16.17
C GLN A 311 28.02 -7.78 -17.71
N VAL A 312 28.68 -8.71 -18.40
CA VAL A 312 28.63 -8.87 -19.87
C VAL A 312 27.23 -9.24 -20.34
N ILE A 313 26.55 -10.16 -19.66
CA ILE A 313 25.16 -10.55 -19.93
C ILE A 313 24.24 -9.33 -19.73
N LYS A 314 24.34 -8.63 -18.59
CA LYS A 314 23.56 -7.41 -18.33
C LYS A 314 23.81 -6.30 -19.35
N SER A 315 25.05 -6.08 -19.78
CA SER A 315 25.35 -5.12 -20.84
C SER A 315 24.83 -5.56 -22.21
N SER A 316 24.82 -6.86 -22.50
CA SER A 316 24.29 -7.40 -23.76
C SER A 316 22.77 -7.27 -23.83
N ILE A 317 22.07 -7.50 -22.72
CA ILE A 317 20.61 -7.29 -22.60
C ILE A 317 20.26 -5.82 -22.68
N ARG A 318 21.02 -4.93 -22.03
CA ARG A 318 20.84 -3.48 -22.19
C ARG A 318 21.07 -3.03 -23.63
N GLY A 319 22.02 -3.63 -24.34
CA GLY A 319 22.20 -3.43 -25.77
C GLY A 319 20.97 -3.87 -26.58
N LEU A 320 20.42 -5.05 -26.28
CA LEU A 320 19.18 -5.55 -26.90
C LEU A 320 17.96 -4.68 -26.57
N LEU A 321 17.85 -4.15 -25.36
CA LEU A 321 16.80 -3.22 -24.95
C LEU A 321 16.93 -1.88 -25.65
N ALA A 322 18.14 -1.35 -25.81
CA ALA A 322 18.36 -0.13 -26.58
C ALA A 322 17.98 -0.30 -28.06
N VAL A 323 18.26 -1.47 -28.65
CA VAL A 323 17.79 -1.83 -30.00
C VAL A 323 16.27 -2.02 -30.03
N ALA A 324 15.69 -2.65 -29.02
CA ALA A 324 14.24 -2.82 -28.90
C ALA A 324 13.52 -1.48 -28.70
N GLU A 325 14.13 -0.48 -28.04
CA GLU A 325 13.56 0.86 -27.88
C GLU A 325 13.43 1.59 -29.21
N SER A 326 14.40 1.41 -30.12
CA SER A 326 14.33 1.93 -31.50
C SER A 326 13.43 1.11 -32.43
N GLU A 327 12.95 -0.06 -32.00
CA GLU A 327 12.12 -0.93 -32.82
C GLU A 327 10.64 -0.49 -32.80
N PRO A 328 9.99 -0.29 -33.97
CA PRO A 328 8.58 0.07 -34.03
C PRO A 328 7.63 -1.07 -33.64
N ASP A 329 8.05 -2.34 -33.71
CA ASP A 329 7.18 -3.47 -33.36
C ASP A 329 7.04 -3.63 -31.82
N PRO A 330 5.83 -3.43 -31.24
CA PRO A 330 5.59 -3.59 -29.82
C PRO A 330 5.86 -5.01 -29.29
N ARG A 331 5.83 -6.04 -30.14
CA ARG A 331 6.12 -7.42 -29.75
C ARG A 331 7.58 -7.62 -29.37
N VAL A 332 8.49 -6.96 -30.08
CA VAL A 332 9.94 -7.01 -29.80
C VAL A 332 10.24 -6.32 -28.47
N LYS A 333 9.58 -5.20 -28.19
CA LYS A 333 9.65 -4.49 -26.89
C LYS A 333 9.17 -5.34 -25.72
N ILE A 334 8.02 -6.00 -25.89
CA ILE A 334 7.47 -6.92 -24.87
C ILE A 334 8.42 -8.10 -24.65
N ALA A 335 8.95 -8.70 -25.72
CA ALA A 335 9.89 -9.82 -25.61
C ALA A 335 11.19 -9.42 -24.88
N ALA A 336 11.76 -8.25 -25.19
CA ALA A 336 12.96 -7.75 -24.52
C ALA A 336 12.73 -7.48 -23.03
N LEU A 337 11.58 -6.88 -22.68
CA LEU A 337 11.19 -6.66 -21.28
C LEU A 337 10.99 -7.98 -20.53
N LEU A 338 10.35 -8.97 -21.16
CA LEU A 338 10.16 -10.30 -20.56
C LEU A 338 11.50 -11.00 -20.31
N VAL A 339 12.49 -10.84 -21.20
CA VAL A 339 13.84 -11.39 -21.00
C VAL A 339 14.56 -10.69 -19.84
N GLU A 340 14.46 -9.36 -19.72
CA GLU A 340 15.07 -8.62 -18.62
C GLU A 340 14.46 -9.04 -17.27
N VAL A 341 13.13 -9.05 -17.18
CA VAL A 341 12.41 -9.52 -15.98
C VAL A 341 12.77 -10.97 -15.68
N ALA A 342 12.82 -11.84 -16.70
CA ALA A 342 13.20 -13.23 -16.51
C ALA A 342 14.59 -13.34 -15.90
N ILE A 343 15.56 -12.49 -16.27
CA ILE A 343 16.94 -12.60 -15.78
C ILE A 343 17.08 -12.15 -14.33
N ASP A 344 16.36 -11.11 -13.92
CA ASP A 344 16.38 -10.67 -12.51
C ASP A 344 15.52 -11.58 -11.62
N VAL A 345 14.46 -12.20 -12.15
CA VAL A 345 13.55 -13.09 -11.41
C VAL A 345 14.05 -14.56 -11.41
N TYR A 346 14.84 -14.96 -12.40
CA TYR A 346 15.29 -16.35 -12.57
C TYR A 346 15.99 -16.94 -11.34
N PRO A 347 16.93 -16.24 -10.66
CA PRO A 347 17.57 -16.79 -9.46
C PRO A 347 16.56 -17.17 -8.38
N TYR A 348 15.50 -16.37 -8.18
CA TYR A 348 14.46 -16.62 -7.19
C TYR A 348 13.56 -17.79 -7.57
N VAL A 349 13.16 -17.88 -8.85
CA VAL A 349 12.34 -18.98 -9.35
C VAL A 349 13.12 -20.28 -9.32
N SER A 350 14.37 -20.27 -9.79
CA SER A 350 15.25 -21.44 -9.75
C SER A 350 15.46 -21.92 -8.32
N ALA A 351 15.79 -21.01 -7.39
CA ALA A 351 16.00 -21.35 -5.99
C ALA A 351 14.74 -21.92 -5.33
N TYR A 352 13.55 -21.44 -5.68
CA TYR A 352 12.28 -21.92 -5.13
C TYR A 352 12.03 -23.41 -5.40
N PHE A 353 12.53 -23.92 -6.53
CA PHE A 353 12.38 -25.32 -6.95
C PHE A 353 13.55 -26.23 -6.52
N ASP A 354 14.50 -25.73 -5.72
CA ASP A 354 15.51 -26.60 -5.12
C ASP A 354 14.83 -27.69 -4.26
N PRO A 355 15.32 -28.95 -4.32
CA PRO A 355 14.79 -29.99 -3.46
C PRO A 355 15.11 -29.70 -1.98
N PRO A 356 14.32 -30.24 -1.03
CA PRO A 356 14.62 -30.12 0.40
C PRO A 356 16.03 -30.63 0.72
N LYS A 357 16.73 -29.95 1.63
CA LYS A 357 18.11 -30.25 2.06
C LYS A 357 18.15 -30.72 3.52
N SER A 358 19.25 -31.33 3.96
CA SER A 358 19.46 -31.64 5.38
C SER A 358 19.73 -30.35 6.17
N LEU A 359 19.61 -30.42 7.49
CA LEU A 359 19.87 -29.26 8.34
C LEU A 359 21.33 -28.80 8.21
N GLU A 360 22.26 -29.75 8.17
CA GLU A 360 23.70 -29.49 8.03
C GLU A 360 24.02 -28.84 6.68
N GLU A 361 23.37 -29.27 5.59
CA GLU A 361 23.52 -28.67 4.26
C GLU A 361 23.07 -27.20 4.26
N LEU A 362 21.94 -26.90 4.91
CA LEU A 362 21.39 -25.54 5.00
C LEU A 362 22.26 -24.63 5.89
N GLN A 363 22.78 -25.15 7.00
CA GLN A 363 23.68 -24.42 7.90
C GLN A 363 25.04 -24.15 7.23
N ALA A 364 25.62 -25.15 6.57
CA ALA A 364 26.86 -24.98 5.82
C ALA A 364 26.71 -23.95 4.68
N ALA A 365 25.56 -23.93 4.02
CA ALA A 365 25.24 -22.94 3.00
C ALA A 365 25.19 -21.51 3.60
N ALA A 366 24.65 -21.31 4.80
CA ALA A 366 24.62 -20.01 5.46
C ALA A 366 26.03 -19.46 5.77
N GLN A 367 27.00 -20.34 6.03
CA GLN A 367 28.41 -19.96 6.25
C GLN A 367 29.17 -19.59 4.97
N SER A 368 28.60 -19.87 3.80
CA SER A 368 29.19 -19.55 2.50
C SER A 368 28.79 -18.13 2.04
N PRO A 369 29.52 -17.50 1.10
CA PRO A 369 29.10 -16.22 0.52
C PRO A 369 27.67 -16.28 0.00
N ARG A 370 26.90 -15.19 0.19
CA ARG A 370 25.50 -15.11 -0.25
C ARG A 370 25.33 -15.48 -1.73
N GLN A 371 24.24 -16.18 -2.00
CA GLN A 371 23.84 -16.65 -3.33
C GLN A 371 22.55 -15.93 -3.73
N ASP A 372 22.48 -15.44 -4.97
CA ASP A 372 21.28 -14.79 -5.49
C ASP A 372 20.07 -15.76 -5.44
N GLY A 373 18.92 -15.26 -5.00
CA GLY A 373 17.69 -16.05 -4.83
C GLY A 373 17.55 -16.75 -3.47
N TYR A 374 18.53 -16.60 -2.56
CA TYR A 374 18.50 -17.18 -1.21
C TYR A 374 18.71 -16.11 -0.14
N ASP A 375 18.11 -16.35 1.03
CA ASP A 375 18.29 -15.56 2.24
C ASP A 375 18.86 -16.42 3.37
N ASP A 376 19.59 -15.80 4.29
CA ASP A 376 19.92 -16.42 5.57
C ASP A 376 18.74 -16.23 6.53
N HIS A 377 18.32 -17.29 7.19
CA HIS A 377 17.17 -17.32 8.10
C HIS A 377 17.57 -17.92 9.44
N HIS A 378 17.09 -17.31 10.53
CA HIS A 378 17.28 -17.83 11.88
C HIS A 378 16.20 -18.88 12.19
N ILE A 379 16.60 -20.12 12.53
CA ILE A 379 15.68 -21.20 12.91
C ILE A 379 14.80 -20.76 14.10
N VAL A 380 15.41 -20.09 15.08
CA VAL A 380 14.70 -19.34 16.12
C VAL A 380 14.60 -17.88 15.70
N GLU A 381 13.38 -17.37 15.49
CA GLU A 381 13.17 -15.98 15.07
C GLU A 381 13.66 -14.98 16.13
N GLN A 382 14.43 -13.97 15.73
CA GLN A 382 14.89 -12.87 16.59
C GLN A 382 13.74 -12.17 17.33
N ALA A 383 12.56 -12.05 16.70
CA ALA A 383 11.38 -11.43 17.31
C ALA A 383 10.84 -12.21 18.53
N THR A 384 11.29 -13.45 18.72
CA THR A 384 10.91 -14.32 19.85
C THR A 384 12.05 -14.49 20.85
N ALA A 385 13.16 -13.77 20.71
CA ALA A 385 14.29 -13.80 21.64
C ALA A 385 13.86 -13.43 23.07
N ASN A 386 14.51 -14.02 24.08
CA ASN A 386 14.25 -13.62 25.46
C ASN A 386 14.61 -12.14 25.68
N PRO A 387 13.77 -11.35 26.38
CA PRO A 387 14.03 -9.93 26.63
C PRO A 387 15.28 -9.65 27.47
N ASP A 388 15.77 -10.66 28.21
CA ASP A 388 16.93 -10.54 29.09
C ASP A 388 18.28 -10.67 28.36
N GLY A 389 18.27 -10.91 27.04
CA GLY A 389 19.48 -11.03 26.23
C GLY A 389 20.27 -12.32 26.47
N SER A 390 19.78 -13.26 27.29
CA SER A 390 20.46 -14.52 27.63
C SER A 390 20.76 -15.42 26.43
N GLU A 391 20.19 -15.11 25.26
CA GLU A 391 20.25 -15.91 24.04
C GLU A 391 20.95 -15.20 22.88
N GLU A 392 21.50 -14.00 23.08
CA GLU A 392 22.11 -13.20 22.01
C GLU A 392 23.24 -13.95 21.31
N GLU A 393 24.12 -14.63 22.07
CA GLU A 393 25.19 -15.47 21.52
C GLU A 393 24.67 -16.66 20.70
N ARG A 394 23.50 -17.19 21.05
CA ARG A 394 22.88 -18.32 20.34
C ARG A 394 22.12 -17.86 19.11
N MET A 395 21.64 -16.62 19.11
CA MET A 395 20.82 -16.06 18.03
C MET A 395 21.61 -16.04 16.73
N ASP A 396 22.81 -15.46 16.73
CA ASP A 396 23.65 -15.37 15.53
C ASP A 396 24.65 -16.53 15.40
N SER A 397 24.48 -17.58 16.22
CA SER A 397 25.28 -18.79 16.14
C SER A 397 25.07 -19.48 14.77
N PRO A 398 26.14 -20.06 14.17
CA PRO A 398 26.03 -20.91 12.99
C PRO A 398 24.97 -22.01 13.10
N ASP A 399 24.70 -22.51 14.30
CA ASP A 399 23.72 -23.57 14.55
C ASP A 399 22.26 -23.11 14.44
N ASN A 400 22.03 -21.79 14.51
CA ASN A 400 20.72 -21.16 14.37
C ASN A 400 20.50 -20.55 12.97
N LEU A 401 21.52 -20.50 12.11
CA LEU A 401 21.42 -19.90 10.77
C LEU A 401 21.31 -20.96 9.69
N VAL A 402 20.33 -20.81 8.81
CA VAL A 402 20.13 -21.66 7.62
C VAL A 402 19.96 -20.79 6.38
N ARG A 403 20.51 -21.22 5.24
CA ARG A 403 20.26 -20.53 3.97
C ARG A 403 19.13 -21.19 3.20
N ILE A 404 18.07 -20.42 2.94
CA ILE A 404 16.83 -20.92 2.33
C ILE A 404 16.45 -20.05 1.12
N PRO A 405 15.67 -20.55 0.14
CA PRO A 405 15.22 -19.72 -0.98
C PRO A 405 14.41 -18.52 -0.47
N THR A 406 14.63 -17.32 -1.02
CA THR A 406 13.96 -16.08 -0.57
C THR A 406 12.44 -16.19 -0.60
N VAL A 407 11.87 -16.81 -1.64
CA VAL A 407 10.41 -16.99 -1.75
C VAL A 407 9.90 -17.97 -0.66
N LYS A 408 10.67 -19.01 -0.32
CA LYS A 408 10.37 -19.93 0.77
C LYS A 408 10.49 -19.28 2.15
N HIS A 409 11.41 -18.33 2.31
CA HIS A 409 11.51 -17.50 3.52
C HIS A 409 10.20 -16.72 3.75
N TRP A 410 9.60 -16.15 2.70
CA TRP A 410 8.31 -15.48 2.82
C TRP A 410 7.16 -16.43 3.16
N GLU A 411 7.17 -17.66 2.61
CA GLU A 411 6.21 -18.70 2.97
C GLU A 411 6.35 -19.10 4.45
N LEU A 412 7.57 -19.22 4.97
CA LEU A 412 7.83 -19.50 6.38
C LEU A 412 7.26 -18.41 7.29
N ASN A 413 7.52 -17.14 6.95
CA ASN A 413 6.99 -16.00 7.70
C ASN A 413 5.46 -15.99 7.72
N ARG A 414 4.80 -16.38 6.63
CA ARG A 414 3.34 -16.54 6.58
C ARG A 414 2.86 -17.73 7.40
N TRP A 415 3.60 -18.84 7.41
CA TRP A 415 3.29 -20.01 8.24
C TRP A 415 3.30 -19.64 9.73
N TYR A 416 4.30 -18.88 10.20
CA TYR A 416 4.35 -18.37 11.58
C TYR A 416 3.17 -17.46 11.97
N GLN A 417 2.50 -16.84 11.00
CA GLN A 417 1.36 -15.94 11.20
C GLN A 417 0.00 -16.65 11.07
N ARG A 418 -0.03 -17.89 10.57
CA ARG A 418 -1.27 -18.64 10.37
C ARG A 418 -1.60 -19.42 11.64
N ARG A 419 -2.87 -19.40 12.06
CA ARG A 419 -3.34 -20.28 13.14
C ARG A 419 -3.23 -21.74 12.72
N ASN A 420 -2.78 -22.59 13.63
CA ASN A 420 -2.68 -24.03 13.42
C ASN A 420 -3.46 -24.73 14.55
N ASP A 421 -4.63 -25.25 14.19
CA ASP A 421 -5.52 -25.92 15.14
C ASP A 421 -4.94 -27.26 15.60
N ASP A 422 -4.21 -27.97 14.73
CA ASP A 422 -3.76 -29.34 14.97
C ASP A 422 -2.49 -29.39 15.85
N ASP A 423 -1.46 -28.61 15.52
CA ASP A 423 -0.16 -28.70 16.20
C ASP A 423 -0.01 -27.72 17.38
N PHE A 424 -0.73 -26.60 17.34
CA PHE A 424 -0.54 -25.47 18.26
C PHE A 424 -1.84 -25.01 18.94
N GLY A 425 -2.87 -25.86 18.98
CA GLY A 425 -4.09 -25.59 19.76
C GLY A 425 -4.86 -24.34 19.30
N GLY A 426 -4.80 -24.03 18.01
CA GLY A 426 -5.53 -22.93 17.37
C GLY A 426 -4.91 -21.55 17.53
N VAL A 427 -3.70 -21.47 18.08
CA VAL A 427 -2.88 -20.26 18.03
C VAL A 427 -1.91 -20.30 16.86
N THR A 428 -1.27 -19.16 16.57
CA THR A 428 -0.18 -19.11 15.58
C THR A 428 1.09 -19.72 16.16
N PRO A 429 2.00 -20.32 15.36
CA PRO A 429 3.28 -20.84 15.85
C PRO A 429 4.07 -19.80 16.65
N ARG A 430 4.04 -18.53 16.22
CA ARG A 430 4.71 -17.42 16.92
C ARG A 430 4.13 -17.16 18.31
N GLN A 431 2.81 -17.24 18.45
CA GLN A 431 2.14 -17.12 19.76
C GLN A 431 2.43 -18.33 20.65
N TYR A 432 2.44 -19.52 20.07
CA TYR A 432 2.72 -20.77 20.80
C TYR A 432 4.11 -20.75 21.43
N VAL A 433 5.13 -20.30 20.68
CA VAL A 433 6.51 -20.29 21.19
C VAL A 433 6.84 -19.09 22.08
N ALA A 434 5.94 -18.12 22.21
CA ALA A 434 6.16 -16.95 23.05
C ALA A 434 6.29 -17.37 24.53
N GLY A 435 7.45 -17.09 25.14
CA GLY A 435 7.75 -17.48 26.52
C GLY A 435 8.19 -18.94 26.69
N THR A 436 8.37 -19.69 25.60
CA THR A 436 8.96 -21.03 25.65
C THR A 436 10.49 -20.97 25.63
N ASN A 437 11.14 -22.05 26.06
CA ASN A 437 12.60 -22.15 26.04
C ASN A 437 13.17 -22.23 24.60
N TRP A 438 14.48 -22.03 24.48
CA TRP A 438 15.20 -22.04 23.21
C TRP A 438 14.98 -23.33 22.42
N GLU A 439 15.03 -24.49 23.09
CA GLU A 439 14.92 -25.80 22.46
C GLU A 439 13.55 -25.98 21.81
N GLU A 440 12.49 -25.50 22.46
CA GLU A 440 11.12 -25.54 21.94
C GLU A 440 10.91 -24.58 20.76
N ARG A 441 11.43 -23.35 20.86
CA ARG A 441 11.46 -22.41 19.73
C ARG A 441 12.17 -23.00 18.52
N ARG A 442 13.32 -23.63 18.75
CA ARG A 442 14.11 -24.28 17.70
C ARG A 442 13.37 -25.47 17.09
N ARG A 443 12.71 -26.29 17.92
CA ARG A 443 11.86 -27.41 17.46
C ARG A 443 10.77 -26.92 16.50
N VAL A 444 10.06 -25.84 16.86
CA VAL A 444 9.00 -25.26 16.02
C VAL A 444 9.56 -24.67 14.72
N GLY A 445 10.71 -24.01 14.75
CA GLY A 445 11.38 -23.54 13.53
C GLY A 445 11.75 -24.67 12.56
N LEU A 446 12.25 -25.78 13.08
CA LEU A 446 12.53 -26.97 12.27
C LEU A 446 11.24 -27.59 11.67
N ILE A 447 10.12 -27.58 12.41
CA ILE A 447 8.82 -28.00 11.88
C ILE A 447 8.36 -27.08 10.74
N GLY A 448 8.50 -25.76 10.91
CA GLY A 448 8.17 -24.79 9.87
C GLY A 448 8.97 -25.03 8.59
N LEU A 449 10.29 -25.22 8.71
CA LEU A 449 11.18 -25.51 7.57
C LEU A 449 10.81 -26.81 6.82
N ARG A 450 10.40 -27.87 7.53
CA ARG A 450 9.89 -29.10 6.89
C ARG A 450 8.54 -28.86 6.20
N THR A 451 7.65 -28.13 6.86
CA THR A 451 6.28 -27.86 6.38
C THR A 451 6.30 -27.13 5.03
N ILE A 452 7.24 -26.22 4.82
CA ILE A 452 7.38 -25.48 3.55
C ILE A 452 8.24 -26.20 2.50
N GLY A 453 8.75 -27.40 2.81
CA GLY A 453 9.55 -28.21 1.89
C GLY A 453 10.99 -27.74 1.71
N VAL A 454 11.59 -27.10 2.71
CA VAL A 454 13.01 -26.68 2.67
C VAL A 454 13.92 -27.69 3.37
N LEU A 455 13.44 -28.27 4.48
CA LEU A 455 14.15 -29.28 5.27
C LEU A 455 13.58 -30.68 5.00
N LYS A 456 14.47 -31.67 4.87
CA LYS A 456 14.14 -33.10 4.72
C LYS A 456 13.35 -33.69 5.90
#